data_AF-A0A435UEI1-F1
#
_entry.id   AF-A0A435UEI1-F1
#
_cell.length_a   1.000
_cell.length_b   1.000
_cell.length_c   1.000
_cell.angle_alpha   90.00
_cell.angle_beta   90.00
_cell.angle_gamma   90.00
#
_symmetry.space_group_name_H-M   'P 1'
#
loop_
_entity.id
_entity.type
_entity.pdbx_description
1 polymer ?
#
loop_
_entity_poly.entity_id
_entity_poly.type
_entity_poly.pdbx_seq_one_letter_code
_entity_poly.pdbx_strand_id
1 'polypeptide(L)'
;MEKQRCFVGTAGWGIPTRYRDDFPQPGSHLERYAQRLPIVEIDTSFYKPHRHDTYERWAGSVPEHFRFAVKTPKAMTHELRLADCEMVAEAFLQQVGGLGEKLSVILVQLPPSLPFEPDVAGAFFDMLRLRTQARLVCEPRHPSWFDAKADALLASRQVARVAADPAAVPAAAVPGGWPGLAYFRWHGAPRVYYSDYDAETLDRIARQANAAAASGAEAWCIFDNTAAGHGLGNALEVDAMII
;
A
#
# COMPACT_ATOMS: atom_id res chain seq x y z
N MET A 1 21.62 -16.38 -1.26
CA MET A 1 20.15 -16.39 -1.09
C MET A 1 19.63 -15.14 -1.76
N GLU A 2 18.87 -15.29 -2.85
CA GLU A 2 18.13 -14.15 -3.39
C GLU A 2 17.23 -13.59 -2.29
N LYS A 3 17.33 -12.29 -2.02
CA LYS A 3 16.41 -11.62 -1.11
C LYS A 3 15.02 -11.78 -1.72
N GLN A 4 14.07 -12.31 -0.96
CA GLN A 4 12.68 -12.38 -1.36
C GLN A 4 12.25 -10.99 -1.86
N ARG A 5 11.88 -10.92 -3.14
CA ARG A 5 11.55 -9.67 -3.83
C ARG A 5 10.05 -9.40 -3.83
N CYS A 6 9.24 -10.29 -3.26
CA CYS A 6 7.80 -10.15 -3.17
C CYS A 6 7.37 -10.25 -1.71
N PHE A 7 6.66 -9.23 -1.25
CA PHE A 7 6.16 -9.12 0.12
C PHE A 7 4.64 -9.07 0.08
N VAL A 8 4.00 -9.91 0.91
CA VAL A 8 2.56 -9.98 1.03
C VAL A 8 2.12 -9.42 2.39
N GLY A 9 1.04 -8.65 2.38
CA GLY A 9 0.46 -8.07 3.58
C GLY A 9 -1.00 -7.67 3.37
N THR A 10 -1.53 -6.95 4.34
CA THR A 10 -2.93 -6.50 4.37
C THR A 10 -3.02 -5.01 4.70
N ALA A 11 -4.16 -4.39 4.34
CA ALA A 11 -4.50 -3.05 4.81
C ALA A 11 -5.04 -3.14 6.25
N GLY A 12 -4.13 -2.98 7.20
CA GLY A 12 -4.35 -3.22 8.63
C GLY A 12 -4.00 -4.65 9.06
N TRP A 13 -3.83 -4.85 10.36
CA TRP A 13 -3.35 -6.09 10.99
C TRP A 13 -4.41 -6.77 11.87
N GLY A 14 -5.68 -6.62 11.50
CA GLY A 14 -6.75 -7.32 12.21
C GLY A 14 -6.62 -8.83 12.06
N ILE A 15 -6.74 -9.58 13.16
CA ILE A 15 -6.78 -11.05 13.16
C ILE A 15 -8.23 -11.48 13.44
N PRO A 16 -9.02 -11.83 12.41
CA PRO A 16 -10.37 -12.37 12.58
C PRO A 16 -10.38 -13.60 13.49
N THR A 17 -11.48 -13.80 14.23
CA THR A 17 -11.63 -14.92 15.17
C THR A 17 -11.32 -16.28 14.54
N ARG A 18 -11.68 -16.48 13.26
CA ARG A 18 -11.44 -17.73 12.52
C ARG A 18 -9.97 -18.09 12.32
N TYR A 19 -9.06 -17.10 12.40
CA TYR A 19 -7.62 -17.31 12.30
C TYR A 19 -6.92 -17.14 13.66
N ARG A 20 -7.67 -16.99 14.75
CA ARG A 20 -7.08 -16.66 16.05
C ARG A 20 -6.04 -17.68 16.50
N ASP A 21 -6.29 -18.96 16.24
CA ASP A 21 -5.44 -20.06 16.70
C ASP A 21 -4.24 -20.32 15.76
N ASP A 22 -4.28 -19.77 14.54
CA ASP A 22 -3.17 -19.86 13.58
C ASP A 22 -2.04 -18.87 13.92
N PHE A 23 -2.30 -17.87 14.77
CA PHE A 23 -1.33 -16.84 15.12
C PHE A 23 -0.77 -17.05 16.53
N PRO A 24 0.56 -16.96 16.73
CA PRO A 24 1.21 -17.16 18.03
C PRO A 24 0.56 -16.33 19.14
N GLN A 25 0.57 -16.83 20.38
CA GLN A 25 0.13 -16.10 21.57
C GLN A 25 1.21 -16.22 22.66
N PRO A 26 1.35 -15.23 23.57
CA PRO A 26 0.57 -13.99 23.73
C PRO A 26 1.00 -12.86 22.78
N GLY A 27 0.33 -11.71 22.86
CA GLY A 27 0.71 -10.47 22.15
C GLY A 27 -0.48 -9.66 21.62
N SER A 28 -0.23 -8.40 21.29
CA SER A 28 -1.15 -7.57 20.51
C SER A 28 -1.37 -8.13 19.10
N HIS A 29 -2.42 -7.68 18.40
CA HIS A 29 -2.65 -8.14 17.03
C HIS A 29 -1.47 -7.85 16.09
N LEU A 30 -0.80 -6.71 16.25
CA LEU A 30 0.33 -6.35 15.38
C LEU A 30 1.55 -7.24 15.65
N GLU A 31 1.90 -7.48 16.92
CA GLU A 31 3.01 -8.39 17.29
C GLU A 31 2.80 -9.78 16.71
N ARG A 32 1.56 -10.29 16.82
CA ARG A 32 1.18 -11.61 16.32
C ARG A 32 1.18 -11.64 14.80
N TYR A 33 0.60 -10.63 14.15
CA TYR A 33 0.57 -10.48 12.70
C TYR A 33 1.97 -10.50 12.10
N ALA A 34 2.90 -9.75 12.70
CA ALA A 34 4.28 -9.61 12.23
C ALA A 34 5.14 -10.88 12.38
N GLN A 35 4.63 -11.94 13.01
CA GLN A 35 5.27 -13.26 13.01
C GLN A 35 4.95 -14.06 11.74
N ARG A 36 3.95 -13.65 10.95
CA ARG A 36 3.49 -14.40 9.77
C ARG A 36 3.69 -13.63 8.47
N LEU A 37 3.46 -12.32 8.47
CA LEU A 37 3.58 -11.48 7.28
C LEU A 37 4.63 -10.38 7.51
N PRO A 38 5.49 -10.07 6.52
CA PRO A 38 6.61 -9.15 6.69
C PRO A 38 6.24 -7.67 6.52
N ILE A 39 5.05 -7.38 5.99
CA ILE A 39 4.62 -6.01 5.69
C ILE A 39 3.16 -5.76 6.09
N VAL A 40 2.82 -4.49 6.32
CA VAL A 40 1.41 -4.07 6.48
C VAL A 40 1.23 -2.65 5.97
N GLU A 41 0.02 -2.35 5.50
CA GLU A 41 -0.39 -1.00 5.13
C GLU A 41 -1.27 -0.37 6.22
N ILE A 42 -0.91 0.82 6.67
CA ILE A 42 -1.66 1.61 7.65
C ILE A 42 -2.62 2.55 6.91
N ASP A 43 -3.90 2.18 6.89
CA ASP A 43 -4.95 2.98 6.25
C ASP A 43 -5.69 3.91 7.22
N THR A 44 -5.54 3.70 8.53
CA THR A 44 -6.25 4.49 9.55
C THR A 44 -5.82 5.97 9.57
N SER A 45 -4.59 6.27 9.14
CA SER A 45 -4.06 7.64 8.95
C SER A 45 -4.85 8.46 7.93
N PHE A 46 -5.51 7.80 6.97
CA PHE A 46 -6.39 8.45 6.01
C PHE A 46 -7.55 9.17 6.71
N TYR A 47 -8.14 8.53 7.74
CA TYR A 47 -9.33 9.03 8.42
C TYR A 47 -9.01 9.93 9.61
N LYS A 48 -7.93 9.64 10.34
CA LYS A 48 -7.52 10.40 11.52
C LYS A 48 -6.00 10.38 11.69
N PRO A 49 -5.39 11.49 12.14
CA PRO A 49 -3.98 11.48 12.51
C PRO A 49 -3.75 10.60 13.74
N HIS A 50 -2.57 10.01 13.82
CA HIS A 50 -2.08 9.33 15.02
C HIS A 50 -0.91 10.12 15.60
N ARG A 51 -0.71 10.01 16.92
CA ARG A 51 0.45 10.63 17.57
C ARG A 51 1.74 9.90 17.18
N HIS A 52 2.85 10.62 17.11
CA HIS A 52 4.18 10.05 16.82
C HIS A 52 4.50 8.82 17.70
N ASP A 53 4.24 8.91 19.00
CA ASP A 53 4.48 7.81 19.96
C ASP A 53 3.62 6.56 19.73
N THR A 54 2.57 6.67 18.92
CA THR A 54 1.79 5.52 18.48
C THR A 54 2.52 4.77 17.38
N TYR A 55 3.12 5.49 16.44
CA TYR A 55 3.98 4.90 15.41
C TYR A 55 5.26 4.30 16.03
N GLU A 56 5.88 4.95 17.01
CA GLU A 56 7.05 4.39 17.72
C GLU A 56 6.71 3.06 18.40
N ARG A 57 5.55 2.98 19.08
CA ARG A 57 5.08 1.72 19.66
C ARG A 57 4.85 0.64 18.62
N TRP A 58 4.21 0.97 17.49
CA TRP A 58 4.01 0.01 16.40
C TRP A 58 5.33 -0.48 15.79
N ALA A 59 6.30 0.41 15.60
CA ALA A 59 7.62 0.03 15.12
C ALA A 59 8.38 -0.83 16.14
N GLY A 60 8.26 -0.53 17.44
CA GLY A 60 8.86 -1.31 18.51
C GLY A 60 8.24 -2.70 18.72
N SER A 61 7.02 -2.93 18.24
CA SER A 61 6.28 -4.18 18.45
C SER A 61 6.43 -5.20 17.31
N VAL A 62 7.31 -4.95 16.34
CA VAL A 62 7.51 -5.84 15.18
C VAL A 62 9.00 -6.13 14.96
N PRO A 63 9.36 -7.23 14.27
CA PRO A 63 10.76 -7.53 13.95
C PRO A 63 11.47 -6.41 13.18
N GLU A 64 12.80 -6.40 13.19
CA GLU A 64 13.62 -5.39 12.51
C GLU A 64 13.38 -5.34 11.00
N HIS A 65 13.14 -6.49 10.37
CA HIS A 65 12.91 -6.60 8.93
C HIS A 65 11.49 -6.18 8.49
N PHE A 66 10.56 -6.03 9.44
CA PHE A 66 9.18 -5.68 9.12
C PHE A 66 9.09 -4.29 8.51
N ARG A 67 8.21 -4.09 7.53
CA ARG A 67 8.02 -2.79 6.86
C ARG A 67 6.57 -2.33 6.85
N PHE A 68 6.40 -1.02 6.96
CA PHE A 68 5.10 -0.37 6.90
C PHE A 68 4.96 0.43 5.61
N ALA A 69 3.79 0.31 4.99
CA ALA A 69 3.24 1.33 4.12
C ALA A 69 2.26 2.20 4.91
N VAL A 70 2.19 3.50 4.64
CA VAL A 70 1.23 4.40 5.30
C VAL A 70 0.48 5.22 4.27
N LYS A 71 -0.84 5.20 4.34
CA LYS A 71 -1.70 5.98 3.47
C LYS A 71 -1.72 7.45 3.89
N THR A 72 -1.65 8.35 2.93
CA THR A 72 -1.74 9.79 3.20
C THR A 72 -3.10 10.17 3.79
N PRO A 73 -3.16 11.26 4.59
CA PRO A 73 -4.42 11.81 5.08
C PRO A 73 -5.40 12.13 3.95
N LYS A 74 -6.69 11.89 4.20
CA LYS A 74 -7.78 12.26 3.29
C LYS A 74 -7.72 13.73 2.85
N ALA A 75 -7.31 14.61 3.77
CA ALA A 75 -7.13 16.03 3.52
C ALA A 75 -6.26 16.30 2.27
N MET A 76 -5.18 15.56 2.08
CA MET A 76 -4.25 15.77 0.96
C MET A 76 -4.85 15.37 -0.39
N THR A 77 -5.56 14.23 -0.45
CA THR A 77 -5.97 13.63 -1.74
C THR A 77 -7.42 13.91 -2.11
N HIS A 78 -8.32 14.08 -1.14
CA HIS A 78 -9.76 14.23 -1.38
C HIS A 78 -10.28 15.65 -1.15
N GLU A 79 -9.68 16.39 -0.22
CA GLU A 79 -10.15 17.74 0.16
C GLU A 79 -9.34 18.81 -0.57
N LEU A 80 -8.02 18.83 -0.35
CA LEU A 80 -7.08 19.73 -1.00
C LEU A 80 -6.69 19.28 -2.41
N ARG A 81 -7.00 18.03 -2.78
CA ARG A 81 -6.83 17.49 -4.13
C ARG A 81 -5.41 17.74 -4.67
N LEU A 82 -4.41 17.46 -3.83
CA LEU A 82 -2.97 17.60 -4.07
C LEU A 82 -2.42 19.04 -4.10
N ALA A 83 -3.27 20.06 -4.05
CA ALA A 83 -2.83 21.46 -3.99
C ALA A 83 -2.60 21.91 -2.53
N ASP A 84 -1.69 22.86 -2.30
CA ASP A 84 -1.48 23.53 -1.01
C ASP A 84 -1.36 22.57 0.20
N CYS A 85 -0.70 21.43 -0.01
CA CYS A 85 -0.63 20.33 0.94
C CYS A 85 0.53 20.43 1.93
N GLU A 86 1.39 21.45 1.85
CA GLU A 86 2.67 21.54 2.56
C GLU A 86 2.51 21.37 4.07
N MET A 87 1.57 22.10 4.67
CA MET A 87 1.34 22.06 6.12
C MET A 87 0.80 20.69 6.57
N VAL A 88 -0.12 20.11 5.80
CA VAL A 88 -0.70 18.80 6.10
C VAL A 88 0.34 17.69 5.94
N ALA A 89 1.15 17.77 4.88
CA ALA A 89 2.22 16.83 4.59
C ALA A 89 3.31 16.89 5.67
N GLU A 90 3.72 18.09 6.10
CA GLU A 90 4.71 18.27 7.17
C GLU A 90 4.23 17.62 8.47
N ALA A 91 3.00 17.91 8.89
CA ALA A 91 2.42 17.31 10.09
C ALA A 91 2.30 15.79 9.98
N PHE A 92 1.87 15.27 8.83
CA PHE A 92 1.79 13.83 8.56
C PHE A 92 3.16 13.15 8.61
N LEU A 93 4.17 13.72 7.94
CA LEU A 93 5.53 13.18 7.90
C LEU A 93 6.19 13.19 9.28
N GLN A 94 5.97 14.26 10.07
CA GLN A 94 6.39 14.29 11.46
C GLN A 94 5.73 13.20 12.29
N GLN A 95 4.46 12.86 12.05
CA GLN A 95 3.77 11.78 12.77
C GLN A 95 4.32 10.40 12.38
N VAL A 96 4.35 10.09 11.09
CA VAL A 96 4.77 8.76 10.60
C VAL A 96 6.28 8.52 10.76
N GLY A 97 7.06 9.58 10.99
CA GLY A 97 8.48 9.50 11.32
C GLY A 97 8.77 8.59 12.53
N GLY A 98 7.80 8.38 13.41
CA GLY A 98 7.92 7.43 14.54
C GLY A 98 8.10 5.97 14.12
N LEU A 99 7.82 5.63 12.86
CA LEU A 99 8.14 4.32 12.31
C LEU A 99 9.63 4.13 12.00
N GLY A 100 10.41 5.22 11.97
CA GLY A 100 11.84 5.21 11.68
C GLY A 100 12.15 4.49 10.36
N GLU A 101 13.18 3.63 10.39
CA GLU A 101 13.63 2.84 9.22
C GLU A 101 12.60 1.83 8.72
N LYS A 102 11.55 1.53 9.50
CA LYS A 102 10.48 0.61 9.09
C LYS A 102 9.43 1.29 8.21
N LEU A 103 9.41 2.63 8.10
CA LEU A 103 8.61 3.34 7.11
C LEU A 103 9.21 3.12 5.72
N SER A 104 8.53 2.34 4.88
CA SER A 104 9.02 1.98 3.55
C SER A 104 8.28 2.65 2.41
N VAL A 105 6.97 2.81 2.55
CA VAL A 105 6.10 3.29 1.48
C VAL A 105 5.11 4.32 2.02
N ILE A 106 4.89 5.39 1.27
CA ILE A 106 3.74 6.28 1.44
C ILE A 106 2.78 6.08 0.27
N LEU A 107 1.57 5.66 0.59
CA LEU A 107 0.47 5.47 -0.37
C LEU A 107 -0.32 6.76 -0.55
N VAL A 108 -0.34 7.27 -1.78
CA VAL A 108 -1.16 8.39 -2.22
C VAL A 108 -2.32 7.84 -3.05
N GLN A 109 -3.42 7.51 -2.39
CA GLN A 109 -4.65 7.08 -3.07
C GLN A 109 -5.52 8.29 -3.43
N LEU A 110 -5.90 8.40 -4.71
CA LEU A 110 -6.71 9.51 -5.24
C LEU A 110 -8.16 9.08 -5.46
N PRO A 111 -9.14 9.99 -5.23
CA PRO A 111 -10.54 9.68 -5.52
C PRO A 111 -10.80 9.59 -7.04
N PRO A 112 -11.87 8.90 -7.47
CA PRO A 112 -12.27 8.85 -8.87
C PRO A 112 -12.72 10.21 -9.42
N SER A 113 -12.94 11.22 -8.57
CA SER A 113 -13.32 12.58 -8.97
C SER A 113 -12.13 13.51 -9.21
N LEU A 114 -10.88 13.02 -9.11
CA LEU A 114 -9.67 13.82 -9.29
C LEU A 114 -8.99 13.49 -10.64
N PRO A 115 -9.23 14.29 -11.70
CA PRO A 115 -8.52 14.12 -12.96
C PRO A 115 -7.03 14.49 -12.80
N PHE A 116 -6.20 13.92 -13.67
CA PHE A 116 -4.79 14.23 -13.76
C PHE A 116 -4.57 15.67 -14.24
N GLU A 117 -3.94 16.48 -13.39
CA GLU A 117 -3.43 17.82 -13.71
C GLU A 117 -1.91 17.83 -13.51
N PRO A 118 -1.10 17.91 -14.59
CA PRO A 118 0.34 17.69 -14.52
C PRO A 118 1.08 18.59 -13.54
N ASP A 119 0.76 19.88 -13.51
CA ASP A 119 1.49 20.84 -12.68
C ASP A 119 1.17 20.64 -11.19
N VAL A 120 -0.09 20.37 -10.86
CA VAL A 120 -0.54 20.07 -9.49
C VAL A 120 0.06 18.75 -9.02
N ALA A 121 -0.03 17.69 -9.82
CA ALA A 121 0.54 16.39 -9.49
C ALA A 121 2.07 16.45 -9.34
N GLY A 122 2.74 17.14 -10.27
CA GLY A 122 4.19 17.33 -10.26
C GLY A 122 4.65 18.03 -9.00
N ALA A 123 4.08 19.19 -8.69
CA ALA A 123 4.40 19.97 -7.49
C ALA A 123 4.19 19.15 -6.20
N PHE A 124 3.08 18.42 -6.11
CA PHE A 124 2.78 17.59 -4.95
C PHE A 124 3.81 16.47 -4.72
N PHE A 125 4.15 15.71 -5.77
CA PHE A 125 5.12 14.62 -5.63
C PHE A 125 6.55 15.14 -5.41
N ASP A 126 6.92 16.28 -6.02
CA ASP A 126 8.20 16.93 -5.76
C ASP A 126 8.30 17.40 -4.29
N MET A 127 7.22 18.00 -3.78
CA MET A 127 7.10 18.44 -2.37
C MET A 127 7.29 17.27 -1.39
N LEU A 128 6.65 16.12 -1.64
CA LEU A 128 6.81 14.93 -0.80
C LEU A 128 8.23 14.36 -0.87
N ARG A 129 8.79 14.19 -2.07
CA ARG A 129 10.14 13.64 -2.26
C ARG A 129 11.21 14.45 -1.54
N LEU A 130 11.05 15.76 -1.46
CA LEU A 130 11.99 16.62 -0.74
C LEU A 130 11.93 16.43 0.78
N ARG A 131 10.87 15.82 1.32
CA ARG A 131 10.61 15.72 2.77
C ARG A 131 10.66 14.29 3.32
N THR A 132 10.74 13.28 2.47
CA THR A 132 10.81 11.88 2.92
C THR A 132 11.73 11.03 2.06
N GLN A 133 12.33 10.03 2.69
CA GLN A 133 13.07 8.96 2.01
C GLN A 133 12.17 7.74 1.72
N ALA A 134 10.93 7.74 2.22
CA ALA A 134 9.97 6.68 1.94
C ALA A 134 9.64 6.66 0.44
N ARG A 135 9.47 5.46 -0.12
CA ARG A 135 9.08 5.30 -1.52
C ARG A 135 7.65 5.76 -1.69
N LEU A 136 7.35 6.42 -2.80
CA LEU A 136 6.02 6.95 -3.06
C LEU A 136 5.28 6.02 -4.02
N VAL A 137 4.03 5.70 -3.68
CA VAL A 137 3.13 4.99 -4.59
C VAL A 137 1.85 5.81 -4.78
N CYS A 138 1.36 5.87 -6.02
CA CYS A 138 0.14 6.56 -6.38
C CYS A 138 -0.92 5.55 -6.83
N GLU A 139 -2.09 5.57 -6.21
CA GLU A 139 -3.27 4.81 -6.66
C GLU A 139 -4.32 5.77 -7.21
N PRO A 140 -4.25 6.11 -8.51
CA PRO A 140 -5.29 6.90 -9.14
C PRO A 140 -6.53 6.06 -9.42
N ARG A 141 -7.71 6.68 -9.30
CA ARG A 141 -9.01 6.05 -9.63
C ARG A 141 -9.75 6.73 -10.78
N HIS A 142 -9.19 7.82 -11.31
CA HIS A 142 -9.74 8.52 -12.47
C HIS A 142 -8.99 8.11 -13.76
N PRO A 143 -9.68 7.82 -14.89
CA PRO A 143 -9.08 7.32 -16.12
C PRO A 143 -7.91 8.16 -16.70
N SER A 144 -7.96 9.49 -16.57
CA SER A 144 -6.91 10.37 -17.13
C SER A 144 -5.51 10.21 -16.52
N TRP A 145 -5.37 9.46 -15.42
CA TRP A 145 -4.07 9.12 -14.84
C TRP A 145 -3.39 7.91 -15.49
N PHE A 146 -4.05 7.24 -16.44
CA PHE A 146 -3.55 6.03 -17.08
C PHE A 146 -3.02 6.27 -18.51
N ASP A 147 -2.88 7.53 -18.91
CA ASP A 147 -2.25 7.93 -20.16
C ASP A 147 -0.72 8.07 -20.00
N ALA A 148 0.01 7.97 -21.12
CA ALA A 148 1.48 8.00 -21.15
C ALA A 148 2.10 9.24 -20.47
N LYS A 149 1.43 10.40 -20.50
CA LYS A 149 1.91 11.63 -19.86
C LYS A 149 1.92 11.51 -18.33
N ALA A 150 0.88 10.90 -17.74
CA ALA A 150 0.79 10.69 -16.31
C ALA A 150 1.84 9.66 -15.85
N ASP A 151 1.96 8.54 -16.56
CA ASP A 151 2.97 7.53 -16.27
C ASP A 151 4.41 8.08 -16.36
N ALA A 152 4.72 8.89 -17.38
CA ALA A 152 6.02 9.54 -17.50
C ALA A 152 6.30 10.52 -16.34
N LEU A 153 5.29 11.29 -15.91
CA LEU A 153 5.42 12.20 -14.77
C LEU A 153 5.75 11.43 -13.48
N LEU A 154 5.00 10.37 -13.19
CA LEU A 154 5.22 9.51 -12.02
C LEU A 154 6.60 8.85 -12.08
N ALA A 155 6.99 8.29 -13.24
CA ALA A 155 8.27 7.63 -13.44
C ALA A 155 9.46 8.57 -13.23
N SER A 156 9.40 9.80 -13.77
CA SER A 156 10.45 10.81 -13.60
C SER A 156 10.69 11.22 -12.14
N ARG A 157 9.68 11.02 -11.29
CA ARG A 157 9.68 11.30 -9.85
C ARG A 157 9.79 10.04 -9.01
N GLN A 158 10.20 8.91 -9.60
CA GLN A 158 10.28 7.61 -8.94
C GLN A 158 9.02 7.25 -8.11
N VAL A 159 7.84 7.62 -8.60
CA VAL A 159 6.55 7.25 -8.01
C VAL A 159 6.03 6.04 -8.78
N ALA A 160 5.80 4.93 -8.09
CA ALA A 160 5.18 3.76 -8.71
C ALA A 160 3.65 3.93 -8.73
N ARG A 161 3.01 3.56 -9.84
CA ARG A 161 1.54 3.54 -9.94
C ARG A 161 1.03 2.17 -9.52
N VAL A 162 0.07 2.18 -8.59
CA VAL A 162 -0.55 0.97 -8.04
C VAL A 162 -1.33 0.23 -9.12
N ALA A 163 -1.17 -1.10 -9.13
CA ALA A 163 -2.09 -2.02 -9.76
C ALA A 163 -3.20 -2.38 -8.77
N ALA A 164 -4.46 -2.18 -9.15
CA ALA A 164 -5.61 -2.40 -8.28
C ALA A 164 -6.60 -3.40 -8.87
N ASP A 165 -7.24 -4.17 -7.99
CA ASP A 165 -8.44 -4.94 -8.31
C ASP A 165 -9.58 -4.58 -7.35
N PRO A 166 -10.80 -4.31 -7.86
CA PRO A 166 -11.14 -4.20 -9.27
C PRO A 166 -10.48 -2.96 -9.91
N ALA A 167 -10.05 -3.12 -11.15
CA ALA A 167 -9.38 -2.06 -11.90
C ALA A 167 -10.39 -1.03 -12.42
N ALA A 168 -10.17 0.26 -12.16
CA ALA A 168 -11.05 1.34 -12.64
C ALA A 168 -11.06 1.44 -14.18
N VAL A 169 -9.93 1.10 -14.80
CA VAL A 169 -9.72 0.91 -16.25
C VAL A 169 -8.76 -0.26 -16.44
N PRO A 170 -8.70 -0.94 -17.60
CA PRO A 170 -7.80 -2.08 -17.80
C PRO A 170 -6.32 -1.81 -17.44
N ALA A 171 -5.82 -0.61 -17.75
CA ALA A 171 -4.45 -0.18 -17.42
C ALA A 171 -4.19 -0.05 -15.90
N ALA A 172 -5.25 0.01 -15.08
CA ALA A 172 -5.16 0.02 -13.62
C ALA A 172 -4.92 -1.37 -13.02
N ALA A 173 -5.08 -2.44 -13.80
CA ALA A 173 -4.82 -3.82 -13.33
C ALA A 173 -3.32 -4.18 -13.34
N VAL A 174 -2.46 -3.32 -13.87
CA VAL A 174 -1.02 -3.56 -14.02
C VAL A 174 -0.20 -2.40 -13.41
N PRO A 175 0.97 -2.67 -12.81
CA PRO A 175 1.81 -1.62 -12.26
C PRO A 175 2.28 -0.64 -13.36
N GLY A 176 2.42 0.63 -13.00
CA GLY A 176 2.91 1.67 -13.91
C GLY A 176 3.83 2.67 -13.21
N GLY A 177 4.07 3.82 -13.85
CA GLY A 177 5.01 4.82 -13.34
C GLY A 177 6.44 4.28 -13.20
N TRP A 178 7.04 4.47 -12.03
CA TRP A 178 8.42 4.05 -11.78
C TRP A 178 8.56 2.52 -11.63
N PRO A 179 9.41 1.85 -12.43
CA PRO A 179 9.51 0.39 -12.45
C PRO A 179 10.32 -0.21 -11.29
N GLY A 180 10.89 0.60 -10.40
CA GLY A 180 11.67 0.10 -9.26
C GLY A 180 10.83 -0.56 -8.15
N LEU A 181 9.51 -0.39 -8.19
CA LEU A 181 8.56 -0.94 -7.24
C LEU A 181 7.27 -1.31 -7.97
N ALA A 182 6.84 -2.56 -7.86
CA ALA A 182 5.50 -3.00 -8.25
C ALA A 182 4.62 -3.04 -6.99
N TYR A 183 3.53 -2.26 -6.97
CA TYR A 183 2.64 -2.19 -5.82
C TYR A 183 1.23 -2.62 -6.22
N PHE A 184 0.73 -3.68 -5.60
CA PHE A 184 -0.57 -4.26 -5.86
C PHE A 184 -1.50 -4.03 -4.66
N ARG A 185 -2.74 -3.60 -4.93
CA ARG A 185 -3.80 -3.53 -3.91
C ARG A 185 -5.04 -4.31 -4.38
N TRP A 186 -5.39 -5.34 -3.62
CA TRP A 186 -6.49 -6.24 -3.93
C TRP A 186 -7.68 -5.93 -3.02
N HIS A 187 -8.68 -5.22 -3.52
CA HIS A 187 -9.81 -4.73 -2.72
C HIS A 187 -10.97 -5.72 -2.60
N GLY A 188 -10.99 -6.82 -3.36
CA GLY A 188 -12.08 -7.79 -3.38
C GLY A 188 -13.15 -7.47 -4.43
N ALA A 189 -13.64 -8.51 -5.09
CA ALA A 189 -14.70 -8.45 -6.10
C ALA A 189 -15.73 -9.57 -5.88
N PRO A 190 -17.03 -9.35 -6.15
CA PRO A 190 -17.62 -8.18 -6.80
C PRO A 190 -17.87 -6.98 -5.87
N ARG A 191 -17.83 -7.17 -4.54
CA ARG A 191 -18.06 -6.08 -3.57
C ARG A 191 -16.73 -5.66 -2.94
N VAL A 192 -16.23 -4.52 -3.41
CA VAL A 192 -15.04 -3.84 -2.90
C VAL A 192 -15.05 -3.77 -1.36
N TYR A 193 -13.93 -4.17 -0.77
CA TYR A 193 -13.60 -4.34 0.63
C TYR A 193 -14.23 -5.53 1.37
N TYR A 194 -15.24 -6.19 0.79
CA TYR A 194 -16.02 -7.24 1.47
C TYR A 194 -15.85 -8.63 0.88
N SER A 195 -15.63 -8.73 -0.43
CA SER A 195 -15.61 -10.02 -1.10
C SER A 195 -14.33 -10.80 -0.85
N ASP A 196 -14.49 -12.11 -0.65
CA ASP A 196 -13.40 -13.08 -0.73
C ASP A 196 -12.98 -13.29 -2.17
N TYR A 197 -11.72 -13.67 -2.38
CA TYR A 197 -11.24 -14.14 -3.68
C TYR A 197 -11.30 -15.67 -3.71
N ASP A 198 -11.70 -16.24 -4.84
CA ASP A 198 -11.62 -17.68 -5.06
C ASP A 198 -10.18 -18.14 -5.34
N ALA A 199 -9.95 -19.45 -5.23
CA ALA A 199 -8.63 -20.04 -5.40
C ALA A 199 -8.02 -19.74 -6.78
N GLU A 200 -8.83 -19.76 -7.85
CA GLU A 200 -8.34 -19.42 -9.20
C GLU A 200 -7.84 -17.98 -9.28
N THR A 201 -8.55 -17.04 -8.63
CA THR A 201 -8.13 -15.65 -8.56
C THR A 201 -6.88 -15.46 -7.70
N LEU A 202 -6.77 -16.17 -6.58
CA LEU A 202 -5.57 -16.13 -5.74
C LEU A 202 -4.33 -16.67 -6.47
N ASP A 203 -4.47 -17.78 -7.20
CA ASP A 203 -3.42 -18.33 -8.07
C ASP A 203 -2.99 -17.32 -9.16
N ARG A 204 -3.95 -16.57 -9.72
CA ARG A 204 -3.66 -15.51 -10.69
C ARG A 204 -2.91 -14.35 -10.04
N ILE A 205 -3.32 -13.92 -8.84
CA ILE A 205 -2.66 -12.86 -8.07
C ILE A 205 -1.21 -13.26 -7.75
N ALA A 206 -0.99 -14.47 -7.24
CA ALA A 206 0.34 -14.99 -6.93
C ALA A 206 1.25 -15.02 -8.16
N ARG A 207 0.73 -15.50 -9.31
CA ARG A 207 1.47 -15.47 -10.59
C ARG A 207 1.84 -14.06 -11.03
N GLN A 208 0.94 -13.09 -10.87
CA GLN A 208 1.20 -11.70 -11.21
C GLN A 208 2.29 -11.08 -10.31
N ALA A 209 2.25 -11.37 -9.02
CA ALA A 209 3.24 -10.92 -8.05
C ALA A 209 4.64 -11.52 -8.33
N ASN A 210 4.70 -12.85 -8.55
CA ASN A 210 5.93 -13.55 -8.91
C ASN A 210 6.54 -13.04 -10.22
N ALA A 211 5.71 -12.77 -11.23
CA ALA A 211 6.18 -12.20 -12.50
C ALA A 211 6.79 -10.80 -12.33
N ALA A 212 6.19 -9.96 -11.47
CA ALA A 212 6.74 -8.65 -11.15
C ALA A 212 8.09 -8.76 -10.43
N ALA A 213 8.22 -9.66 -9.45
CA ALA A 213 9.48 -9.91 -8.76
C ALA A 213 10.58 -10.45 -9.71
N ALA A 214 10.23 -11.36 -10.62
CA ALA A 214 11.14 -11.92 -11.61
C ALA A 214 11.65 -10.87 -12.62
N SER A 215 10.89 -9.80 -12.85
CA SER A 215 11.32 -8.67 -13.70
C SER A 215 12.39 -7.78 -13.05
N GLY A 216 12.71 -8.02 -11.78
CA GLY A 216 13.73 -7.31 -11.02
C GLY A 216 13.21 -6.20 -10.12
N ALA A 217 11.90 -5.91 -10.16
CA ALA A 217 11.25 -5.01 -9.22
C ALA A 217 11.07 -5.67 -7.85
N GLU A 218 11.04 -4.87 -6.79
CA GLU A 218 10.42 -5.30 -5.53
C GLU A 218 8.89 -5.25 -5.70
N ALA A 219 8.17 -6.29 -5.28
CA ALA A 219 6.73 -6.40 -5.35
C ALA A 219 6.11 -6.33 -3.95
N TRP A 220 5.12 -5.46 -3.79
CA TRP A 220 4.28 -5.34 -2.59
C TRP A 220 2.86 -5.75 -2.94
N CYS A 221 2.30 -6.72 -2.23
CA CYS A 221 0.94 -7.20 -2.43
C CYS A 221 0.12 -6.95 -1.17
N ILE A 222 -0.81 -5.99 -1.24
CA ILE A 222 -1.65 -5.60 -0.12
C ILE A 222 -3.09 -6.05 -0.37
N PHE A 223 -3.59 -6.93 0.50
CA PHE A 223 -5.00 -7.30 0.53
C PHE A 223 -5.80 -6.32 1.39
N ASP A 224 -6.76 -5.64 0.76
CA ASP A 224 -7.60 -4.59 1.35
C ASP A 224 -9.09 -5.01 1.43
N ASN A 225 -9.42 -6.26 1.09
CA ASN A 225 -10.74 -6.86 1.32
C ASN A 225 -10.96 -7.27 2.79
N THR A 226 -10.72 -6.33 3.70
CA THR A 226 -10.63 -6.59 5.15
C THR A 226 -11.96 -6.41 5.90
N ALA A 227 -12.99 -5.82 5.29
CA ALA A 227 -14.22 -5.45 5.98
C ALA A 227 -15.01 -6.66 6.53
N ALA A 228 -14.91 -7.82 5.86
CA ALA A 228 -15.47 -9.11 6.31
C ALA A 228 -14.38 -10.11 6.76
N GLY A 229 -13.15 -9.63 6.93
CA GLY A 229 -12.01 -10.42 7.42
C GLY A 229 -11.36 -11.38 6.40
N HIS A 230 -11.67 -11.26 5.11
CA HIS A 230 -11.11 -12.13 4.05
C HIS A 230 -9.65 -11.84 3.73
N GLY A 231 -9.26 -10.56 3.74
CA GLY A 231 -7.91 -10.15 3.34
C GLY A 231 -6.77 -10.88 4.04
N LEU A 232 -6.90 -11.23 5.33
CA LEU A 232 -5.85 -11.98 6.02
C LEU A 232 -5.69 -13.41 5.47
N GLY A 233 -6.80 -14.10 5.22
CA GLY A 233 -6.77 -15.45 4.66
C GLY A 233 -6.18 -15.47 3.26
N ASN A 234 -6.63 -14.55 2.40
CA ASN A 234 -6.11 -14.42 1.04
C ASN A 234 -4.63 -14.05 1.02
N ALA A 235 -4.18 -13.17 1.92
CA ALA A 235 -2.78 -12.83 2.07
C ALA A 235 -1.92 -14.04 2.45
N LEU A 236 -2.35 -14.85 3.43
CA LEU A 236 -1.62 -16.05 3.85
C LEU A 236 -1.57 -17.10 2.74
N GLU A 237 -2.66 -17.27 1.99
CA GLU A 237 -2.73 -18.22 0.89
C GLU A 237 -1.79 -17.81 -0.26
N VAL A 238 -1.78 -16.53 -0.64
CA VAL A 238 -0.86 -16.03 -1.66
C VAL A 238 0.58 -16.03 -1.18
N ASP A 239 0.85 -15.67 0.07
CA ASP A 239 2.21 -15.71 0.64
C ASP A 239 2.83 -17.11 0.54
N ALA A 240 2.03 -18.16 0.76
CA ALA A 240 2.46 -19.55 0.59
C ALA A 240 2.76 -19.95 -0.89
N MET A 241 2.32 -19.16 -1.86
CA MET A 241 2.54 -19.36 -3.30
C MET A 241 3.67 -18.48 -3.88
N ILE A 242 4.21 -17.54 -3.10
CA ILE A 242 5.32 -16.68 -3.52
C ILE A 242 6.64 -17.45 -3.44
N ILE A 243 7.49 -17.27 -4.46
CA ILE A 243 8.79 -17.95 -4.63
C ILE A 243 9.94 -16.99 -4.35
#